data_AF-A0A355X743-F1
#
_entry.id   AF-A0A355X743-F1
#
_cell.length_a   1.000
_cell.length_b   1.000
_cell.length_c   1.000
_cell.angle_alpha   90.00
_cell.angle_beta   90.00
_cell.angle_gamma   90.00
#
_symmetry.space_group_name_H-M   'P 1'
#
loop_
_entity.id
_entity.type
_entity.pdbx_description
1 polymer ?
#
loop_
_entity_poly.entity_id
_entity_poly.type
_entity_poly.pdbx_seq_one_letter_code
_entity_poly.pdbx_strand_id
1 'polypeptide(L)'
;MNIYRQEHPNPQLERSQWQNLNGEWDFGFKKAAVGFKLSADERRAVKYHNENHYPYKINVPFCVESKLSGIGNTDFVNLAWYRKKVNIHKNGGRIFLH
;
A
#
# COMPACT_ATOMS: atom_id res chain seq x y z
N MET A 1 6.78 -8.39 18.97
CA MET A 1 6.40 -6.97 19.08
C MET A 1 5.65 -6.59 17.82
N ASN A 2 4.49 -5.95 17.95
CA ASN A 2 3.77 -5.42 16.80
C ASN A 2 4.36 -4.06 16.43
N ILE A 3 4.91 -3.94 15.21
CA ILE A 3 5.68 -2.77 14.78
C ILE A 3 4.81 -1.63 14.23
N TYR A 4 3.54 -1.88 13.91
CA TYR A 4 2.58 -0.88 13.38
C TYR A 4 1.35 -0.73 14.29
N ARG A 5 0.78 0.47 14.31
CA ARG A 5 -0.43 0.79 15.09
C ARG A 5 -1.63 -0.04 14.61
N GLN A 6 -2.44 -0.50 15.57
CA GLN A 6 -3.62 -1.33 15.29
C GLN A 6 -4.91 -0.53 15.44
N GLU A 7 -4.87 0.56 16.19
CA GLU A 7 -5.98 1.46 16.45
C GLU A 7 -6.35 2.31 15.23
N HIS A 8 -7.63 2.70 15.16
CA HIS A 8 -8.11 3.62 14.14
C HIS A 8 -7.43 5.00 14.29
N PRO A 9 -7.02 5.67 13.19
CA PRO A 9 -6.34 6.98 13.27
C PRO A 9 -7.15 8.07 13.99
N ASN A 10 -8.47 7.97 13.96
CA ASN A 10 -9.39 8.80 14.74
C ASN A 10 -10.39 7.91 15.50
N PRO A 11 -10.07 7.49 16.74
CA PRO A 11 -10.86 6.48 17.45
C PRO A 11 -12.36 6.80 17.59
N GLN A 12 -12.73 8.09 17.66
CA GLN A 12 -14.14 8.51 17.76
C GLN A 12 -14.94 8.27 16.47
N LEU A 13 -14.26 8.12 15.33
CA LEU A 13 -14.87 7.85 14.03
C LEU A 13 -14.82 6.37 13.63
N GLU A 14 -14.30 5.50 14.50
CA GLU A 14 -14.18 4.08 14.22
C GLU A 14 -15.57 3.42 14.14
N ARG A 15 -15.82 2.70 13.05
CA ARG A 15 -17.04 1.92 12.86
C ARG A 15 -16.80 0.49 13.33
N SER A 16 -17.84 -0.20 13.79
CA SER A 16 -17.75 -1.59 14.27
C SER A 16 -17.23 -2.60 13.23
N GLN A 17 -17.27 -2.27 11.95
CA GLN A 17 -16.77 -3.10 10.84
C GLN A 17 -15.47 -2.55 10.25
N TRP A 18 -14.78 -1.66 10.97
CA TRP A 18 -13.49 -1.14 10.52
C TRP A 18 -12.46 -2.27 10.48
N GLN A 19 -11.64 -2.26 9.43
CA GLN A 19 -10.57 -3.21 9.24
C GLN A 19 -9.26 -2.45 9.07
N ASN A 20 -8.31 -2.72 9.94
CA ASN A 20 -6.96 -2.21 9.79
C ASN A 20 -6.25 -2.92 8.62
N LEU A 21 -5.67 -2.14 7.70
CA LEU A 21 -4.91 -2.67 6.57
C LEU A 21 -3.39 -2.50 6.73
N ASN A 22 -2.89 -2.05 7.88
CA ASN A 22 -1.47 -2.03 8.20
C ASN A 22 -0.84 -3.44 8.17
N GLY A 23 0.48 -3.47 8.20
CA GLY A 23 1.28 -4.68 8.11
C GLY A 23 1.85 -4.92 6.72
N GLU A 24 2.09 -6.17 6.38
CA GLU A 24 2.80 -6.52 5.15
C GLU A 24 1.90 -6.32 3.91
N TRP A 25 2.48 -5.69 2.89
CA TRP A 25 1.91 -5.53 1.55
C TRP A 25 2.91 -6.04 0.50
N ASP A 26 2.40 -6.54 -0.62
CA ASP A 26 3.20 -6.77 -1.81
C ASP A 26 3.62 -5.42 -2.41
N PHE A 27 4.88 -5.29 -2.76
CA PHE A 27 5.47 -3.99 -3.08
C PHE A 27 6.43 -4.05 -4.27
N GLY A 28 6.47 -2.96 -5.01
CA GLY A 28 7.47 -2.71 -6.02
C GLY A 28 7.78 -1.23 -6.15
N PHE A 29 9.02 -0.94 -6.53
CA PHE A 29 9.48 0.42 -6.77
C PHE A 29 10.58 0.43 -7.83
N LYS A 30 10.77 1.58 -8.48
CA LYS A 30 11.92 1.84 -9.36
C LYS A 30 12.12 3.33 -9.57
N LYS A 31 13.28 3.68 -10.12
CA LYS A 31 13.46 4.97 -10.77
C LYS A 31 12.60 5.02 -12.04
N ALA A 32 11.78 6.05 -12.16
CA ALA A 32 10.95 6.27 -13.33
C ALA A 32 11.85 6.56 -14.56
N ALA A 33 11.40 6.10 -15.72
CA ALA A 33 12.08 6.38 -16.98
C ALA A 33 12.09 7.89 -17.28
N VAL A 34 13.06 8.35 -18.06
CA VAL A 34 13.12 9.75 -18.53
C VAL A 34 11.82 10.09 -19.26
N GLY A 35 11.24 11.25 -18.92
CA GLY A 35 9.96 11.68 -19.49
C GLY A 35 8.73 10.99 -18.89
N PHE A 36 8.87 10.22 -17.81
CA PHE A 36 7.73 9.68 -17.09
C PHE A 36 6.78 10.79 -16.64
N LYS A 37 5.51 10.66 -17.01
CA LYS A 37 4.41 11.48 -16.52
C LYS A 37 3.49 10.61 -15.67
N LEU A 38 3.23 11.04 -14.44
CA LEU A 38 2.12 10.51 -13.64
C LEU A 38 0.84 10.74 -14.45
N SER A 39 0.09 9.67 -14.68
CA SER A 39 -1.20 9.72 -15.36
C SER A 39 -2.24 9.13 -14.42
N ALA A 40 -3.41 9.75 -14.36
CA ALA A 40 -4.59 9.19 -13.69
C ALA A 40 -5.17 7.99 -14.46
N ASP A 41 -4.63 7.67 -15.65
CA ASP A 41 -5.02 6.51 -16.44
C ASP A 41 -4.68 5.20 -15.71
N GLU A 42 -5.74 4.53 -15.25
CA GLU A 42 -5.72 3.26 -14.52
C GLU A 42 -5.06 2.12 -15.31
N ARG A 43 -4.95 2.21 -16.65
CA ARG A 43 -4.38 1.16 -17.50
C ARG A 43 -2.98 0.73 -17.06
N ARG A 44 -2.19 1.66 -16.52
CA ARG A 44 -0.84 1.35 -16.00
C ARG A 44 -0.88 0.56 -14.70
N ALA A 45 -1.80 0.89 -13.79
CA ALA A 45 -1.99 0.13 -12.56
C ALA A 45 -2.42 -1.32 -12.89
N VAL A 46 -3.35 -1.47 -13.86
CA VAL A 46 -3.77 -2.79 -14.36
C VAL A 46 -2.60 -3.56 -14.96
N LYS A 47 -1.71 -2.91 -15.73
CA LYS A 47 -0.51 -3.55 -16.28
C LYS A 47 0.40 -4.12 -15.19
N TYR A 48 0.80 -3.31 -14.20
CA TYR A 48 1.66 -3.78 -13.10
C TYR A 48 1.00 -4.88 -12.27
N HIS A 49 -0.32 -4.79 -12.09
CA HIS A 49 -1.10 -5.82 -11.41
C HIS A 49 -1.03 -7.16 -12.16
N ASN A 50 -1.31 -7.15 -13.46
CA ASN A 50 -1.32 -8.36 -14.30
C ASN A 50 0.07 -8.97 -14.47
N GLU A 51 1.12 -8.13 -14.56
CA GLU A 51 2.51 -8.58 -14.65
C GLU A 51 3.07 -9.13 -13.33
N ASN A 52 2.30 -9.08 -12.23
CA ASN A 52 2.70 -9.55 -10.90
C ASN A 52 4.07 -9.01 -10.44
N HIS A 53 4.41 -7.78 -10.81
CA HIS A 53 5.73 -7.21 -10.54
C HIS A 53 5.83 -6.67 -9.11
N TYR A 54 5.87 -7.56 -8.12
CA TYR A 54 5.96 -7.22 -6.69
C TYR A 54 7.13 -7.99 -6.03
N PRO A 55 8.39 -7.64 -6.36
CA PRO A 55 9.55 -8.38 -5.88
C PRO A 55 9.82 -8.18 -4.37
N TYR A 56 9.14 -7.25 -3.72
CA TYR A 56 9.37 -6.90 -2.31
C TYR A 56 8.11 -7.05 -1.47
N LYS A 57 8.34 -7.07 -0.15
CA LYS A 57 7.33 -6.93 0.89
C LYS A 57 7.62 -5.65 1.67
N ILE A 58 6.60 -4.84 1.92
CA ILE A 58 6.72 -3.61 2.71
C ILE A 58 5.77 -3.63 3.91
N ASN A 59 6.28 -3.20 5.07
CA ASN A 59 5.46 -2.98 6.26
C ASN A 59 4.85 -1.57 6.25
N VAL A 60 3.57 -1.48 5.92
CA VAL A 60 2.78 -0.24 6.02
C VAL A 60 2.48 0.02 7.51
N PRO A 61 2.70 1.25 8.03
CA PRO A 61 2.75 2.53 7.31
C PRO A 61 4.16 3.11 7.08
N PHE A 62 5.22 2.30 7.11
CA PHE A 62 6.58 2.81 6.99
C PHE A 62 6.96 3.10 5.53
N CYS A 63 7.71 4.19 5.33
CA CYS A 63 8.28 4.54 4.03
C CYS A 63 9.42 3.58 3.63
N VAL A 64 9.71 3.49 2.33
CA VAL A 64 10.68 2.55 1.74
C VAL A 64 12.09 2.69 2.35
N GLU A 65 12.46 3.92 2.68
CA GLU A 65 13.76 4.32 3.23
C GLU A 65 13.94 3.84 4.68
N SER A 66 12.84 3.62 5.40
CA SER A 66 12.89 3.19 6.79
C SER A 66 13.25 1.71 6.89
N LYS A 67 14.14 1.36 7.84
CA LYS A 67 14.39 -0.05 8.19
C LYS A 67 13.14 -0.76 8.69
N LEU A 68 12.21 -0.04 9.32
CA LEU A 68 10.95 -0.61 9.83
C LEU A 68 10.03 -1.09 8.69
N SER A 69 10.20 -0.57 7.47
CA SER A 69 9.46 -1.04 6.29
C SER A 69 9.86 -2.44 5.85
N GLY A 70 11.02 -2.95 6.30
CA GLY A 70 11.62 -4.18 5.81
C GLY A 70 12.47 -4.01 4.53
N ILE A 71 12.49 -2.81 3.93
CA ILE A 71 13.24 -2.52 2.70
C ILE A 71 14.51 -1.71 2.98
N GLY A 72 14.37 -0.53 3.60
CA GLY A 72 15.51 0.32 3.96
C GLY A 72 16.29 0.89 2.76
N ASN A 73 15.64 1.05 1.60
CA ASN A 73 16.30 1.61 0.41
C ASN A 73 16.26 3.14 0.47
N THR A 74 17.44 3.77 0.58
CA THR A 74 17.59 5.22 0.69
C THR A 74 17.97 5.88 -0.65
N ASP A 75 17.99 5.13 -1.75
CA ASP A 75 18.23 5.70 -3.08
C ASP A 75 16.99 6.47 -3.56
N PHE A 76 17.18 7.33 -4.55
CA PHE A 76 16.07 8.07 -5.13
C PHE A 76 15.12 7.15 -5.93
N VAL A 77 13.89 7.01 -5.42
CA VAL A 77 12.79 6.28 -6.03
C VAL A 77 11.60 7.23 -6.20
N ASN A 78 11.03 7.29 -7.39
CA ASN A 78 9.91 8.19 -7.71
C ASN A 78 8.73 7.47 -8.37
N LEU A 79 8.76 6.14 -8.39
CA LEU A 79 7.66 5.30 -8.79
C LEU A 79 7.59 4.10 -7.85
N ALA A 80 6.47 3.94 -7.16
CA ALA A 80 6.18 2.85 -6.25
C ALA A 80 4.73 2.40 -6.42
N TRP A 81 4.47 1.13 -6.13
CA TRP A 81 3.13 0.55 -6.18
C TRP A 81 2.96 -0.52 -5.11
N TYR A 82 1.74 -0.61 -4.61
CA TYR A 82 1.36 -1.44 -3.47
C TYR A 82 0.23 -2.38 -3.88
N ARG A 83 0.22 -3.59 -3.33
CA ARG A 83 -0.90 -4.53 -3.45
C ARG A 83 -1.16 -5.21 -2.13
N LYS A 84 -2.44 -5.27 -1.76
CA LYS A 84 -2.95 -6.09 -0.67
C LYS A 84 -4.24 -6.75 -1.08
N LYS A 85 -4.32 -8.05 -0.83
CA LYS A 85 -5.57 -8.79 -0.93
C LYS A 85 -6.32 -8.61 0.39
N VAL A 86 -7.55 -8.14 0.31
CA VAL A 86 -8.41 -7.90 1.48
C VAL A 86 -9.68 -8.72 1.36
N ASN A 87 -10.10 -9.34 2.45
CA ASN A 87 -11.39 -10.01 2.55
C ASN A 87 -12.39 -9.02 3.10
N ILE A 88 -13.40 -8.67 2.31
CA ILE A 88 -14.43 -7.70 2.69
C ILE A 88 -15.75 -8.41 2.92
N HIS A 89 -16.30 -8.26 4.12
CA HIS A 89 -17.64 -8.74 4.45
C HIS A 89 -18.68 -7.71 3.99
N LYS A 90 -19.49 -8.06 2.99
CA LYS A 90 -20.54 -7.18 2.46
C LYS A 90 -21.81 -7.32 3.29
N ASN A 91 -22.13 -6.31 4.10
CA ASN A 91 -23.38 -6.23 4.86
C ASN A 91 -24.39 -5.23 4.25
N GLY A 92 -24.43 -5.13 2.92
CA GLY A 92 -25.39 -4.27 2.20
C GLY A 92 -25.08 -2.76 2.17
N GLY A 93 -24.06 -2.29 2.91
CA GLY A 93 -23.65 -0.88 2.96
C GLY A 93 -22.56 -0.49 1.95
N ARG A 94 -22.22 0.81 1.92
CA ARG A 94 -21.06 1.34 1.18
C ARG A 94 -19.76 1.01 1.91
N ILE A 95 -18.75 0.59 1.14
CA ILE A 95 -17.40 0.33 1.64
C ILE A 95 -16.53 1.54 1.32
N PHE A 96 -15.79 2.03 2.31
CA PHE A 96 -14.83 3.11 2.16
C PHE A 96 -13.44 2.57 2.42
N LEU A 97 -12.48 2.91 1.56
CA LEU A 97 -11.06 2.71 1.78
C LEU A 97 -10.48 4.08 2.17
N HIS A 98 -9.76 4.13 3.29
CA HIS A 98 -9.02 5.28 3.77
C HIS A 98 -7.56 4.85 3.92
#